data_AF-A0A9D8RW47-F1
#
_entry.id   AF-A0A9D8RW47-F1
#
_cell.length_a   1.000
_cell.length_b   1.000
_cell.length_c   1.000
_cell.angle_alpha   90.00
_cell.angle_beta   90.00
_cell.angle_gamma   90.00
#
_symmetry.space_group_name_H-M   'P 1'
#
loop_
_entity.id
_entity.type
_entity.pdbx_description
1 polymer ?
#
loop_
_entity_poly.entity_id
_entity_poly.type
_entity_poly.pdbx_seq_one_letter_code
_entity_poly.pdbx_strand_id
1 'polypeptide(L)'
;MNIRYNVEKLKEIIDELGEVTGLALAILDSEFNFLYMRGRADDDFCDCLQGVRECHLNCAASDEKMLLECKSTGKPHTHICHAGLRDTVVPILKNGSPVGYVIIGRLRPDCELSVDKPPFSESPKLWRERYSRLSYLSEKQLGSMINLLSHLLFENAIEIDYGEFVEKAVAYIDAHISERLTVEGLSAALFVSKNRLYEGFHSYFSTTVGEYVTSKRISLAKRLLATTEKSAAEISSAVGMENYSYFSKLFKRRVGCSPSEYRKRG
;
A
#
# COMPACT_ATOMS: atom_id res chain seq x y z
N MET A 1 5.11 6.92 -12.19
CA MET A 1 5.49 6.66 -10.79
C MET A 1 4.65 5.48 -10.34
N ASN A 2 5.24 4.33 -10.04
CA ASN A 2 4.48 3.20 -9.52
C ASN A 2 3.98 3.56 -8.11
N ILE A 3 2.66 3.57 -7.94
CA ILE A 3 2.01 3.92 -6.69
C ILE A 3 1.69 2.62 -5.98
N ARG A 4 2.28 2.43 -4.80
CA ARG A 4 1.97 1.30 -3.93
C ARG A 4 1.13 1.81 -2.77
N TYR A 5 -0.13 1.39 -2.71
CA TYR A 5 -1.01 1.71 -1.59
C TYR A 5 -0.59 0.91 -0.37
N ASN A 6 -0.59 1.54 0.82
CA ASN A 6 -0.54 0.79 2.07
C ASN A 6 -1.94 0.21 2.36
N VAL A 7 -2.30 -0.86 1.65
CA VAL A 7 -3.66 -1.42 1.71
C VAL A 7 -4.02 -1.87 3.13
N GLU A 8 -3.07 -2.44 3.87
CA GLU A 8 -3.29 -2.87 5.26
C GLU A 8 -3.62 -1.68 6.17
N LYS A 9 -2.84 -0.60 6.09
CA LYS A 9 -3.08 0.59 6.91
C LYS A 9 -4.37 1.31 6.52
N LEU A 10 -4.66 1.37 5.23
CA LEU A 10 -5.91 1.95 4.74
C LEU A 10 -7.14 1.15 5.18
N LYS A 11 -7.05 -0.19 5.21
CA LYS A 11 -8.10 -1.07 5.75
C LYS A 11 -8.35 -0.78 7.23
N GLU A 12 -7.28 -0.73 8.04
CA GLU A 12 -7.36 -0.43 9.47
C GLU A 12 -8.09 0.91 9.71
N ILE A 13 -7.67 1.99 9.02
CA ILE A 13 -8.28 3.32 9.14
C ILE A 13 -9.78 3.28 8.82
N ILE A 14 -10.15 2.61 7.74
CA ILE A 14 -11.54 2.57 7.30
C ILE A 14 -12.40 1.67 8.18
N ASP A 15 -11.85 0.56 8.67
CA ASP A 15 -12.55 -0.34 9.59
C ASP A 15 -12.86 0.38 10.92
N GLU A 16 -11.89 1.09 11.48
CA GLU A 16 -12.05 1.91 12.69
C GLU A 16 -13.06 3.04 12.49
N LEU A 17 -12.94 3.78 11.38
CA LEU A 17 -13.90 4.84 11.07
C LEU A 17 -15.30 4.29 10.91
N GLY A 18 -15.46 3.19 10.17
CA GLY A 18 -16.76 2.56 9.98
C GLY A 18 -17.34 2.00 11.28
N GLU A 19 -16.52 1.52 12.21
CA GLU A 19 -16.95 1.07 13.54
C GLU A 19 -17.51 2.22 14.38
N VAL A 20 -16.80 3.36 14.41
CA VAL A 20 -17.20 4.53 15.22
C VAL A 20 -18.39 5.26 14.60
N THR A 21 -18.49 5.30 13.28
CA THR A 21 -19.49 6.11 12.55
C THR A 21 -20.68 5.30 12.05
N GLY A 22 -20.56 3.97 11.98
CA GLY A 22 -21.56 3.08 11.38
C GLY A 22 -21.69 3.25 9.87
N LEU A 23 -20.67 3.80 9.19
CA LEU A 23 -20.71 4.08 7.75
C LEU A 23 -20.20 2.92 6.92
N ALA A 24 -20.68 2.86 5.68
CA ALA A 24 -20.08 2.06 4.63
C ALA A 24 -19.00 2.89 3.92
N LEU A 25 -17.82 2.28 3.75
CA LEU A 25 -16.67 2.94 3.15
C LEU A 25 -15.98 2.01 2.16
N ALA A 26 -15.44 2.57 1.09
CA ALA A 26 -14.70 1.80 0.09
C ALA A 26 -13.44 2.53 -0.36
N ILE A 27 -12.37 1.77 -0.63
CA ILE A 27 -11.10 2.24 -1.18
C ILE A 27 -11.04 1.85 -2.64
N LEU A 28 -10.64 2.80 -3.48
CA LEU A 28 -10.43 2.60 -4.90
C LEU A 28 -9.04 3.10 -5.30
N ASP A 29 -8.45 2.46 -6.31
CA ASP A 29 -7.22 2.92 -6.94
C ASP A 29 -7.47 4.10 -7.92
N SER A 30 -6.41 4.59 -8.56
CA SER A 30 -6.47 5.67 -9.56
C SER A 30 -7.31 5.36 -10.81
N GLU A 31 -7.61 4.09 -11.04
CA GLU A 31 -8.41 3.57 -12.16
C GLU A 31 -9.84 3.22 -11.72
N PHE A 32 -10.22 3.55 -10.47
CA PHE A 32 -11.51 3.26 -9.86
C PHE A 32 -11.77 1.76 -9.61
N ASN A 33 -10.73 0.93 -9.55
CA ASN A 33 -10.88 -0.46 -9.11
C ASN A 33 -10.96 -0.51 -7.58
N PHE A 34 -11.88 -1.31 -7.04
CA PHE A 34 -12.00 -1.52 -5.60
C PHE A 34 -10.77 -2.24 -5.05
N LEU A 35 -10.09 -1.60 -4.09
CA LEU A 35 -9.03 -2.19 -3.29
C LEU A 35 -9.57 -2.84 -2.01
N TYR A 36 -10.62 -2.24 -1.44
CA TYR A 36 -11.28 -2.73 -0.23
C TYR A 36 -12.66 -2.11 -0.07
N MET A 37 -13.57 -2.81 0.59
CA MET A 37 -14.86 -2.27 0.99
C MET A 37 -15.20 -2.77 2.38
N ARG A 38 -15.52 -1.84 3.26
CA ARG A 38 -16.15 -2.11 4.55
C ARG A 38 -17.66 -1.93 4.38
N GLY A 39 -18.38 -3.04 4.34
CA GLY A 39 -19.84 -3.05 4.38
C GLY A 39 -20.38 -2.71 5.78
N ARG A 40 -21.71 -2.71 5.92
CA ARG A 40 -22.41 -2.55 7.19
C ARG A 40 -23.27 -3.80 7.44
N ALA A 41 -23.24 -4.32 8.67
CA ALA A 41 -23.86 -5.60 9.02
C ALA A 41 -25.40 -5.62 8.83
N ASP A 42 -26.05 -4.44 8.87
CA ASP A 42 -27.51 -4.28 8.76
C ASP A 42 -27.92 -3.42 7.54
N ASP A 43 -27.16 -3.44 6.46
CA ASP A 43 -27.42 -2.58 5.28
C ASP A 43 -28.40 -3.16 4.26
N ASP A 44 -29.58 -3.47 4.76
CA ASP A 44 -30.59 -4.15 3.97
C ASP A 44 -31.36 -3.22 3.01
N PHE A 45 -31.02 -1.93 2.97
CA PHE A 45 -31.55 -0.95 2.01
C PHE A 45 -30.76 -1.00 0.69
N CYS A 46 -29.45 -0.77 0.76
CA CYS A 46 -28.58 -0.77 -0.42
C CYS A 46 -28.42 -2.17 -0.99
N ASP A 47 -28.36 -3.21 -0.15
CA ASP A 47 -28.22 -4.59 -0.62
C ASP A 47 -29.45 -5.03 -1.44
N CYS A 48 -30.65 -4.59 -1.06
CA CYS A 48 -31.88 -4.87 -1.80
C CYS A 48 -31.90 -4.16 -3.17
N LEU A 49 -31.48 -2.89 -3.22
CA LEU A 49 -31.30 -2.15 -4.48
C LEU A 49 -30.28 -2.84 -5.39
N GLN A 50 -29.11 -3.17 -4.87
CA GLN A 50 -28.03 -3.75 -5.65
C GLN A 50 -28.35 -5.18 -6.14
N GLY A 51 -29.30 -5.87 -5.50
CA GLY A 51 -29.86 -7.13 -5.99
C GLY A 51 -30.70 -7.00 -7.27
N VAL A 52 -31.17 -5.79 -7.61
CA VAL A 52 -31.91 -5.53 -8.84
C VAL A 52 -30.96 -4.96 -9.90
N ARG A 53 -30.83 -5.64 -11.04
CA ARG A 53 -29.86 -5.30 -12.10
C ARG A 53 -29.89 -3.83 -12.53
N GLU A 54 -31.08 -3.27 -12.76
CA GLU A 54 -31.23 -1.87 -13.17
C GLU A 54 -30.74 -0.90 -12.08
N CYS A 55 -31.11 -1.16 -10.83
CA CYS A 55 -30.66 -0.37 -9.69
C CYS A 55 -29.14 -0.48 -9.49
N HIS A 56 -28.56 -1.68 -9.64
CA HIS A 56 -27.11 -1.88 -9.58
C HIS A 56 -26.37 -1.05 -10.63
N LEU A 57 -26.87 -1.00 -11.86
CA LEU A 57 -26.31 -0.14 -12.93
C LEU A 57 -26.41 1.34 -12.57
N ASN A 58 -27.53 1.76 -11.97
CA ASN A 58 -27.72 3.13 -11.51
C ASN A 58 -26.79 3.49 -10.34
N CYS A 59 -26.50 2.54 -9.42
CA CYS A 59 -25.49 2.72 -8.38
C CYS A 59 -24.12 3.00 -9.01
N ALA A 60 -23.68 2.12 -9.91
CA ALA A 60 -22.38 2.25 -10.57
C ALA A 60 -22.24 3.56 -11.37
N ALA A 61 -23.27 3.96 -12.10
CA ALA A 61 -23.29 5.22 -12.84
C ALA A 61 -23.25 6.45 -11.91
N SER A 62 -23.89 6.36 -10.74
CA SER A 62 -23.83 7.40 -9.70
C SER A 62 -22.42 7.54 -9.14
N ASP A 63 -21.80 6.42 -8.76
CA ASP A 63 -20.42 6.37 -8.24
C ASP A 63 -19.42 6.91 -9.26
N GLU A 64 -19.51 6.48 -10.52
CA GLU A 64 -18.63 6.93 -11.60
C GLU A 64 -18.70 8.45 -11.79
N LYS A 65 -19.92 9.02 -11.82
CA LYS A 65 -20.09 10.47 -11.95
C LYS A 65 -19.41 11.23 -10.81
N MET A 66 -19.59 10.76 -9.57
CA MET A 66 -18.98 11.36 -8.38
C MET A 66 -17.45 11.25 -8.42
N LEU A 67 -16.92 10.08 -8.78
CA LEU A 67 -15.49 9.81 -8.92
C LEU A 67 -14.83 10.68 -9.98
N LEU A 68 -15.47 10.88 -11.13
CA LEU A 68 -14.97 11.73 -12.21
C LEU A 68 -14.90 13.21 -11.80
N GLU A 69 -15.90 13.72 -11.07
CA GLU A 69 -15.88 15.08 -10.49
C GLU A 69 -14.75 15.26 -9.48
N CYS A 70 -14.53 14.29 -8.61
CA CYS A 70 -13.43 14.34 -7.66
C CYS A 70 -12.06 14.24 -8.36
N LYS A 71 -11.95 13.40 -9.40
CA LYS A 71 -10.73 13.27 -10.21
C LYS A 71 -10.38 14.57 -10.92
N SER A 72 -11.37 15.29 -11.47
CA SER A 72 -11.13 16.53 -12.21
C SER A 72 -10.76 17.70 -11.28
N THR A 73 -11.38 17.78 -10.10
CA THR A 73 -11.19 18.88 -9.15
C THR A 73 -10.06 18.66 -8.15
N GLY A 74 -9.70 17.39 -7.90
CA GLY A 74 -8.76 16.99 -6.84
C GLY A 74 -9.28 17.26 -5.42
N LYS A 75 -10.59 17.50 -5.26
CA LYS A 75 -11.22 17.84 -3.99
C LYS A 75 -12.29 16.81 -3.62
N PRO A 76 -12.64 16.68 -2.33
CA PRO A 76 -13.80 15.91 -1.93
C PRO A 76 -15.06 16.39 -2.65
N HIS A 77 -15.89 15.45 -3.10
CA HIS A 77 -17.15 15.74 -3.78
C HIS A 77 -18.28 14.95 -3.12
N THR A 78 -19.40 15.63 -2.85
CA THR A 78 -20.58 15.03 -2.21
C THR A 78 -21.79 15.24 -3.11
N HIS A 79 -22.60 14.21 -3.28
CA HIS A 79 -23.83 14.31 -4.04
C HIS A 79 -24.95 13.44 -3.45
N ILE A 80 -26.15 13.59 -3.99
CA ILE A 80 -27.26 12.66 -3.75
C ILE A 80 -27.26 11.61 -4.84
N CYS A 81 -27.13 10.35 -4.46
CA CYS A 81 -27.17 9.22 -5.37
C CYS A 81 -28.58 8.95 -5.88
N HIS A 82 -28.71 8.05 -6.85
CA HIS A 82 -30.01 7.74 -7.47
C HIS A 82 -31.06 7.19 -6.49
N ALA A 83 -30.64 6.66 -5.33
CA ALA A 83 -31.53 6.14 -4.29
C ALA A 83 -31.92 7.19 -3.23
N GLY A 84 -31.47 8.44 -3.38
CA GLY A 84 -31.73 9.50 -2.40
C GLY A 84 -30.82 9.46 -1.17
N LEU A 85 -29.70 8.76 -1.24
CA LEU A 85 -28.68 8.79 -0.18
C LEU A 85 -27.59 9.78 -0.55
N ARG A 86 -26.93 10.32 0.46
CA ARG A 86 -25.75 11.14 0.29
C ARG A 86 -24.52 10.24 0.26
N ASP A 87 -23.77 10.36 -0.83
CA ASP A 87 -22.48 9.74 -1.02
C ASP A 87 -21.42 10.82 -1.19
N THR A 88 -20.24 10.56 -0.64
CA THR A 88 -19.09 11.46 -0.68
C THR A 88 -17.86 10.67 -1.12
N VAL A 89 -17.11 11.21 -2.07
CA VAL A 89 -15.78 10.72 -2.40
C VAL A 89 -14.73 11.68 -1.86
N VAL A 90 -13.65 11.12 -1.32
CA VAL A 90 -12.48 11.82 -0.81
C VAL A 90 -11.25 11.33 -1.57
N PRO A 91 -10.45 12.21 -2.21
CA PRO A 91 -9.28 11.79 -2.95
C PRO A 91 -8.12 11.46 -2.00
N ILE A 92 -7.41 10.38 -2.31
CA ILE A 92 -6.09 10.10 -1.76
C ILE A 92 -5.09 10.91 -2.61
N LEU A 93 -4.40 11.88 -2.00
CA LEU A 93 -3.51 12.79 -2.72
C LEU A 93 -2.04 12.41 -2.55
N LYS A 94 -1.26 12.46 -3.64
CA LYS A 94 0.21 12.48 -3.61
C LYS A 94 0.73 13.64 -4.43
N ASN A 95 1.57 14.49 -3.81
CA ASN A 95 2.11 15.70 -4.44
C ASN A 95 1.01 16.56 -5.10
N GLY A 96 -0.15 16.67 -4.44
CA GLY A 96 -1.31 17.44 -4.93
C GLY A 96 -2.13 16.78 -6.04
N SER A 97 -1.77 15.57 -6.50
CA SER A 97 -2.53 14.83 -7.52
C SER A 97 -3.33 13.68 -6.89
N PRO A 98 -4.59 13.45 -7.30
CA PRO A 98 -5.34 12.26 -6.91
C PRO A 98 -4.68 11.00 -7.42
N VAL A 99 -4.49 10.04 -6.53
CA VAL A 99 -3.90 8.74 -6.86
C VAL A 99 -4.75 7.56 -6.40
N GLY A 100 -5.88 7.82 -5.78
CA GLY A 100 -6.84 6.84 -5.29
C GLY A 100 -8.00 7.58 -4.64
N TYR A 101 -9.01 6.84 -4.19
CA TYR A 101 -10.25 7.43 -3.70
C TYR A 101 -10.80 6.63 -2.53
N VAL A 102 -11.43 7.34 -1.59
CA VAL A 102 -12.27 6.73 -0.57
C VAL A 102 -13.70 7.20 -0.79
N ILE A 103 -14.61 6.28 -1.01
CA ILE A 103 -16.05 6.55 -1.00
C ILE A 103 -16.54 6.36 0.43
N ILE A 104 -17.27 7.35 0.93
CA ILE A 104 -18.06 7.32 2.15
C ILE A 104 -19.50 7.41 1.70
N GLY A 105 -20.30 6.38 1.97
CA GLY A 105 -21.62 6.31 1.36
C GLY A 105 -22.71 5.84 2.29
N ARG A 106 -23.91 5.80 1.69
CA ARG A 106 -25.13 5.27 2.30
C ARG A 106 -25.60 6.09 3.50
N LEU A 107 -25.42 7.41 3.42
CA LEU A 107 -25.91 8.33 4.46
C LEU A 107 -27.27 8.89 4.10
N ARG A 108 -28.13 9.06 5.11
CA ARG A 108 -29.30 9.92 4.95
C ARG A 108 -28.85 11.38 4.79
N PRO A 109 -29.42 12.14 3.84
CA PRO A 109 -29.19 13.58 3.72
C PRO A 109 -29.98 14.36 4.80
N ASP A 110 -29.61 15.64 4.97
CA ASP A 110 -30.25 16.56 5.91
C ASP A 110 -31.67 16.96 5.42
N CYS A 111 -31.95 16.82 4.12
CA CYS A 111 -33.27 17.04 3.54
C CYS A 111 -34.11 15.75 3.53
N GLU A 112 -35.41 15.88 3.79
CA GLU A 112 -36.36 14.81 3.49
C GLU A 112 -36.53 14.70 1.97
N LEU A 113 -35.91 13.69 1.37
CA LEU A 113 -36.23 13.25 0.02
C LEU A 113 -37.45 12.31 0.10
N SER A 114 -38.34 12.32 -0.90
CA SER A 114 -39.50 11.42 -0.88
C SER A 114 -39.04 9.98 -1.13
N VAL A 115 -38.72 9.25 -0.07
CA VAL A 115 -38.40 7.81 -0.10
C VAL A 115 -39.69 6.97 -0.18
N ASP A 116 -40.79 7.51 -0.68
CA ASP A 116 -42.11 6.86 -0.63
C ASP A 116 -42.33 5.85 -1.75
N LYS A 117 -41.47 5.84 -2.77
CA LYS A 117 -41.60 5.00 -3.96
C LYS A 117 -40.39 4.07 -4.10
N PRO A 118 -40.48 2.80 -3.64
CA PRO A 118 -39.42 1.84 -3.91
C PRO A 118 -39.30 1.62 -5.43
N PRO A 119 -38.08 1.40 -5.96
CA PRO A 119 -37.87 1.23 -7.41
C PRO A 119 -38.31 -0.13 -7.95
N PHE A 120 -38.77 -1.03 -7.08
CA PHE A 120 -39.29 -2.35 -7.39
C PHE A 120 -40.50 -2.68 -6.49
N SER A 121 -41.09 -3.85 -6.67
CA SER A 121 -42.27 -4.30 -5.91
C SER A 121 -41.94 -4.58 -4.45
N GLU A 122 -41.84 -3.53 -3.62
CA GLU A 122 -41.71 -3.60 -2.17
C GLU A 122 -42.79 -2.76 -1.48
N SER A 123 -43.12 -3.12 -0.23
CA SER A 123 -44.01 -2.31 0.60
C SER A 123 -43.37 -0.95 0.92
N PRO A 124 -44.05 0.19 0.66
CA PRO A 124 -43.58 1.51 1.07
C PRO A 124 -43.33 1.66 2.57
N LYS A 125 -43.97 0.83 3.40
CA LYS A 125 -43.71 0.79 4.85
C LYS A 125 -42.34 0.17 5.14
N LEU A 126 -42.08 -1.02 4.60
CA LEU A 126 -40.81 -1.73 4.79
C LEU A 126 -39.64 -0.93 4.21
N TRP A 127 -39.83 -0.30 3.06
CA TRP A 127 -38.83 0.55 2.43
C TRP A 127 -38.41 1.74 3.31
N ARG A 128 -39.39 2.41 3.94
CA ARG A 128 -39.12 3.48 4.92
C ARG A 128 -38.44 2.97 6.18
N GLU A 129 -38.82 1.78 6.66
CA GLU A 129 -38.16 1.14 7.82
C GLU A 129 -36.68 0.84 7.53
N ARG A 130 -36.35 0.27 6.35
CA ARG A 130 -34.97 0.09 5.86
C ARG A 130 -34.22 1.42 5.80
N TYR A 131 -34.81 2.43 5.15
CA TYR A 131 -34.21 3.76 5.04
C TYR A 131 -33.92 4.38 6.41
N SER A 132 -34.86 4.29 7.36
CA SER A 132 -34.72 4.91 8.69
C SER A 132 -33.55 4.35 9.52
N ARG A 133 -33.12 3.12 9.23
CA ARG A 133 -31.97 2.48 9.87
C ARG A 133 -30.63 2.94 9.31
N LEU A 134 -30.60 3.64 8.18
CA LEU A 134 -29.37 4.18 7.60
C LEU A 134 -28.76 5.28 8.47
N SER A 135 -27.44 5.32 8.46
CA SER A 135 -26.63 6.26 9.22
C SER A 135 -26.91 7.70 8.77
N TYR A 136 -26.84 8.63 9.71
CA TYR A 136 -27.03 10.05 9.47
C TYR A 136 -25.89 10.82 10.12
N LEU A 137 -25.32 11.76 9.35
CA LEU A 137 -24.41 12.78 9.85
C LEU A 137 -24.92 14.12 9.35
N SER A 138 -24.94 15.15 10.18
CA SER A 138 -25.18 16.51 9.67
C SER A 138 -24.10 16.93 8.68
N GLU A 139 -24.37 17.91 7.82
CA GLU A 139 -23.35 18.50 6.93
C GLU A 139 -22.05 18.88 7.67
N LYS A 140 -22.17 19.44 8.88
CA LYS A 140 -21.02 19.81 9.71
C LYS A 140 -20.21 18.59 10.16
N GLN A 141 -20.89 17.53 10.61
CA GLN A 141 -20.21 16.29 11.03
C GLN A 141 -19.52 15.62 9.85
N LEU A 142 -20.20 15.55 8.70
CA LEU A 142 -19.62 15.00 7.47
C LEU A 142 -18.39 15.81 7.03
N GLY A 143 -18.47 17.15 7.04
CA GLY A 143 -17.32 18.01 6.72
C GLY A 143 -16.13 17.80 7.66
N SER A 144 -16.36 17.71 8.97
CA SER A 144 -15.31 17.40 9.94
C SER A 144 -14.67 16.03 9.71
N MET A 145 -15.49 15.01 9.40
CA MET A 145 -15.00 13.67 9.10
C MET A 145 -14.17 13.64 7.82
N ILE A 146 -14.62 14.29 6.75
CA ILE A 146 -13.86 14.40 5.49
C ILE A 146 -12.50 15.02 5.74
N ASN A 147 -12.42 16.08 6.53
CA ASN A 147 -11.16 16.74 6.87
C ASN A 147 -10.23 15.79 7.65
N LEU A 148 -10.74 15.12 8.69
CA LEU A 148 -9.97 14.14 9.46
C LEU A 148 -9.47 12.98 8.59
N LEU A 149 -10.35 12.40 7.77
CA LEU A 149 -10.00 11.34 6.85
C LEU A 149 -8.94 11.81 5.84
N SER A 150 -9.08 13.01 5.28
CA SER A 150 -8.10 13.57 4.35
C SER A 150 -6.70 13.67 4.98
N HIS A 151 -6.60 14.06 6.25
CA HIS A 151 -5.34 14.07 6.99
C HIS A 151 -4.78 12.65 7.20
N LEU A 152 -5.61 11.70 7.62
CA LEU A 152 -5.19 10.30 7.81
C LEU A 152 -4.70 9.66 6.51
N LEU A 153 -5.40 9.88 5.40
CA LEU A 153 -5.04 9.36 4.08
C LEU A 153 -3.73 9.98 3.59
N PHE A 154 -3.53 11.28 3.77
CA PHE A 154 -2.30 11.94 3.35
C PHE A 154 -1.04 11.33 3.99
N GLU A 155 -1.13 10.99 5.28
CA GLU A 155 0.00 10.42 6.04
C GLU A 155 0.22 8.93 5.77
N ASN A 156 -0.84 8.16 5.51
CA ASN A 156 -0.78 6.71 5.60
C ASN A 156 -1.07 5.97 4.28
N ALA A 157 -1.64 6.62 3.27
CA ALA A 157 -2.23 5.89 2.16
C ALA A 157 -1.23 5.27 1.17
N ILE A 158 0.00 5.79 1.10
CA ILE A 158 0.92 5.47 0.00
C ILE A 158 2.30 5.18 0.53
N GLU A 159 2.80 4.00 0.20
CA GLU A 159 4.19 3.61 0.43
C GLU A 159 5.08 4.07 -0.72
N ILE A 160 6.36 4.22 -0.42
CA ILE A 160 7.37 4.33 -1.45
C ILE A 160 7.61 2.91 -1.97
N ASP A 161 7.30 2.67 -3.25
CA ASP A 161 7.71 1.43 -3.88
C ASP A 161 9.22 1.47 -4.16
N TYR A 162 9.96 0.69 -3.38
CA TYR A 162 11.40 0.52 -3.57
C TYR A 162 11.74 -0.57 -4.59
N GLY A 163 10.78 -1.32 -5.16
CA GLY A 163 11.03 -2.55 -5.91
C GLY A 163 11.96 -2.38 -7.10
N GLU A 164 11.57 -1.55 -8.06
CA GLU A 164 12.38 -1.27 -9.26
C GLU A 164 13.78 -0.76 -8.88
N PHE A 165 13.85 0.07 -7.83
CA PHE A 165 15.10 0.61 -7.33
C PHE A 165 15.99 -0.48 -6.68
N VAL A 166 15.40 -1.33 -5.83
CA VAL A 166 16.10 -2.41 -5.14
C VAL A 166 16.58 -3.44 -6.14
N GLU A 167 15.80 -3.77 -7.17
CA GLU A 167 16.23 -4.66 -8.27
C GLU A 167 17.47 -4.10 -8.98
N LYS A 168 17.46 -2.81 -9.35
CA LYS A 168 18.63 -2.13 -9.93
C LYS A 168 19.83 -2.15 -8.99
N ALA A 169 19.61 -1.89 -7.70
CA ALA A 169 20.67 -1.92 -6.70
C ALA A 169 21.28 -3.32 -6.54
N VAL A 170 20.46 -4.36 -6.52
CA VAL A 170 20.90 -5.77 -6.44
C VAL A 170 21.70 -6.14 -7.69
N ALA A 171 21.22 -5.80 -8.88
CA ALA A 171 21.94 -6.06 -10.13
C ALA A 171 23.32 -5.37 -10.14
N TYR A 172 23.39 -4.12 -9.68
CA TYR A 172 24.65 -3.40 -9.55
C TYR A 172 25.59 -4.08 -8.54
N ILE A 173 25.09 -4.45 -7.36
CA ILE A 173 25.87 -5.15 -6.32
C ILE A 173 26.41 -6.48 -6.84
N ASP A 174 25.59 -7.27 -7.54
CA ASP A 174 26.00 -8.57 -8.07
C ASP A 174 27.08 -8.43 -9.15
N ALA A 175 26.98 -7.40 -10.00
CA ALA A 175 27.99 -7.11 -11.03
C ALA A 175 29.33 -6.61 -10.46
N HIS A 176 29.30 -5.92 -9.30
CA HIS A 176 30.48 -5.28 -8.69
C HIS A 176 30.85 -5.91 -7.34
N ILE A 177 30.42 -7.16 -7.07
CA ILE A 177 30.53 -7.78 -5.74
C ILE A 177 31.98 -7.89 -5.23
N SER A 178 32.92 -8.04 -6.18
CA SER A 178 34.36 -8.15 -5.98
C SER A 178 35.06 -6.81 -5.76
N GLU A 179 34.37 -5.69 -5.96
CA GLU A 179 34.95 -4.34 -5.84
C GLU A 179 34.73 -3.75 -4.45
N ARG A 180 35.29 -2.57 -4.19
CA ARG A 180 35.02 -1.84 -2.95
C ARG A 180 33.65 -1.15 -3.00
N LEU A 181 32.61 -1.85 -2.54
CA LEU A 181 31.26 -1.31 -2.41
C LEU A 181 31.10 -0.55 -1.08
N THR A 182 30.77 0.74 -1.16
CA THR A 182 30.35 1.57 -0.02
C THR A 182 28.94 2.09 -0.24
N VAL A 183 28.24 2.46 0.84
CA VAL A 183 26.89 3.05 0.73
C VAL A 183 26.94 4.36 -0.06
N GLU A 184 28.00 5.15 0.12
CA GLU A 184 28.29 6.36 -0.65
C GLU A 184 28.45 6.05 -2.14
N GLY A 185 29.22 5.02 -2.49
CA GLY A 185 29.47 4.62 -3.87
C GLY A 185 28.20 4.12 -4.55
N LEU A 186 27.40 3.30 -3.86
CA LEU A 186 26.10 2.83 -4.36
C LEU A 186 25.11 3.99 -4.54
N SER A 187 25.06 4.92 -3.59
CA SER A 187 24.23 6.11 -3.64
C SER A 187 24.56 6.97 -4.85
N ALA A 188 25.86 7.18 -5.13
CA ALA A 188 26.32 7.93 -6.30
C ALA A 188 26.05 7.20 -7.62
N ALA A 189 26.36 5.89 -7.70
CA ALA A 189 26.20 5.11 -8.92
C ALA A 189 24.73 4.93 -9.34
N LEU A 190 23.81 4.88 -8.38
CA LEU A 190 22.38 4.67 -8.60
C LEU A 190 21.56 5.97 -8.58
N PHE A 191 22.20 7.12 -8.39
CA PHE A 191 21.55 8.44 -8.27
C PHE A 191 20.43 8.49 -7.22
N VAL A 192 20.67 7.89 -6.05
CA VAL A 192 19.70 7.87 -4.93
C VAL A 192 20.34 8.37 -3.64
N SER A 193 19.53 8.82 -2.69
CA SER A 193 20.01 9.12 -1.34
C SER A 193 20.39 7.85 -0.58
N LYS A 194 21.28 7.98 0.40
CA LYS A 194 21.63 6.89 1.32
C LYS A 194 20.41 6.37 2.09
N ASN A 195 19.50 7.26 2.50
CA ASN A 195 18.26 6.88 3.18
C ASN A 195 17.41 5.96 2.30
N ARG A 196 17.27 6.28 1.00
CA ARG A 196 16.52 5.44 0.06
C ARG A 196 17.12 4.03 -0.07
N LEU A 197 18.46 3.90 -0.03
CA LEU A 197 19.13 2.59 0.04
C LEU A 197 18.77 1.86 1.34
N TYR A 198 18.84 2.52 2.49
CA TYR A 198 18.51 1.89 3.77
C TYR A 198 17.05 1.43 3.84
N GLU A 199 16.12 2.32 3.48
CA GLU A 199 14.68 2.04 3.49
C GLU A 199 14.33 0.92 2.50
N GLY A 200 14.89 0.95 1.29
CA GLY A 200 14.64 -0.07 0.28
C GLY A 200 15.14 -1.46 0.70
N PHE A 201 16.38 -1.56 1.19
CA PHE A 201 16.92 -2.85 1.64
C PHE A 201 16.25 -3.35 2.92
N HIS A 202 15.84 -2.45 3.82
CA HIS A 202 15.08 -2.84 5.00
C HIS A 202 13.68 -3.35 4.62
N SER A 203 13.01 -2.68 3.68
CA SER A 203 11.69 -3.07 3.18
C SER A 203 11.71 -4.44 2.47
N TYR A 204 12.72 -4.72 1.64
CA TYR A 204 12.76 -5.93 0.81
C TYR A 204 13.49 -7.12 1.44
N PHE A 205 14.49 -6.86 2.28
CA PHE A 205 15.37 -7.91 2.83
C PHE A 205 15.44 -7.88 4.37
N SER A 206 14.67 -7.02 5.04
CA SER A 206 14.71 -6.82 6.49
C SER A 206 16.11 -6.58 7.04
N THR A 207 16.99 -5.95 6.24
CA THR A 207 18.40 -5.73 6.59
C THR A 207 18.96 -4.46 5.94
N THR A 208 20.20 -4.11 6.26
CA THR A 208 20.89 -2.97 5.62
C THR A 208 21.57 -3.40 4.31
N VAL A 209 21.79 -2.45 3.41
CA VAL A 209 22.53 -2.70 2.16
C VAL A 209 23.95 -3.25 2.42
N GLY A 210 24.65 -2.78 3.46
CA GLY A 210 25.99 -3.29 3.79
C GLY A 210 25.97 -4.72 4.31
N GLU A 211 24.95 -5.07 5.09
CA GLU A 211 24.73 -6.43 5.58
C GLU A 211 24.33 -7.39 4.46
N TYR A 212 23.50 -6.92 3.53
CA TYR A 212 23.16 -7.64 2.31
C TYR A 212 24.40 -7.97 1.47
N VAL A 213 25.24 -6.96 1.18
CA VAL A 213 26.52 -7.15 0.45
C VAL A 213 27.41 -8.15 1.19
N THR A 214 27.53 -8.02 2.51
CA THR A 214 28.32 -8.95 3.34
C THR A 214 27.81 -10.39 3.22
N SER A 215 26.50 -10.61 3.31
CA SER A 215 25.91 -11.95 3.20
C SER A 215 26.09 -12.56 1.81
N LYS A 216 25.98 -11.75 0.74
CA LYS A 216 26.30 -12.16 -0.63
C LYS A 216 27.77 -12.58 -0.78
N ARG A 217 28.70 -11.81 -0.21
CA ARG A 217 30.14 -12.13 -0.24
C ARG A 217 30.47 -13.42 0.50
N ILE A 218 29.89 -13.66 1.67
CA ILE A 218 30.08 -14.91 2.41
C ILE A 218 29.52 -16.10 1.63
N SER A 219 28.35 -15.94 0.99
CA SER A 219 27.76 -16.98 0.16
C SER A 219 28.63 -17.31 -1.06
N LEU A 220 29.16 -16.28 -1.73
CA LEU A 220 30.11 -16.43 -2.82
C LEU A 220 31.40 -17.11 -2.36
N ALA A 221 31.95 -16.71 -1.19
CA ALA A 221 33.15 -17.31 -0.63
C ALA A 221 32.96 -18.80 -0.31
N LYS A 222 31.82 -19.18 0.29
CA LYS A 222 31.46 -20.60 0.52
C LYS A 222 31.46 -21.39 -0.77
N ARG A 223 30.86 -20.85 -1.84
CA ARG A 223 30.85 -21.48 -3.16
C ARG A 223 32.27 -21.65 -3.70
N LEU A 224 33.07 -20.58 -3.72
CA LEU A 224 34.44 -20.64 -4.22
C LEU A 224 35.35 -21.59 -3.41
N LEU A 225 35.14 -21.68 -2.09
CA LEU A 225 35.87 -22.61 -1.24
C LEU A 225 35.59 -24.08 -1.59
N ALA A 226 34.36 -24.38 -2.03
CA ALA A 226 33.89 -25.72 -2.38
C ALA A 226 34.16 -26.10 -3.85
N THR A 227 34.23 -25.12 -4.76
CA THR A 227 34.32 -25.39 -6.21
C THR A 227 35.65 -25.03 -6.83
N THR A 228 36.61 -24.50 -6.06
CA THR A 228 37.92 -24.06 -6.59
C THR A 228 39.06 -24.37 -5.63
N GLU A 229 40.27 -24.46 -6.17
CA GLU A 229 41.51 -24.65 -5.40
C GLU A 229 42.13 -23.34 -4.88
N LYS A 230 41.54 -22.18 -5.22
CA LYS A 230 42.06 -20.86 -4.79
C LYS A 230 42.26 -20.81 -3.28
N SER A 231 43.36 -20.26 -2.80
CA SER A 231 43.60 -20.09 -1.37
C SER A 231 42.53 -19.24 -0.71
N ALA A 232 42.35 -19.38 0.61
CA ALA A 232 41.39 -18.56 1.35
C ALA A 232 41.70 -17.05 1.25
N ALA A 233 42.97 -16.68 1.07
CA ALA A 233 43.39 -15.29 0.82
C ALA A 233 42.96 -14.81 -0.57
N GLU A 234 43.17 -15.62 -1.63
CA GLU A 234 42.71 -15.28 -2.99
C GLU A 234 41.19 -15.18 -3.06
N ILE A 235 40.46 -16.06 -2.35
CA ILE A 235 39.00 -16.00 -2.26
C ILE A 235 38.56 -14.73 -1.55
N SER A 236 39.22 -14.33 -0.46
CA SER A 236 38.97 -13.07 0.24
C SER A 236 39.02 -11.87 -0.73
N SER A 237 40.07 -11.79 -1.54
CA SER A 237 40.20 -10.74 -2.56
C SER A 237 39.13 -10.87 -3.65
N ALA A 238 38.87 -12.09 -4.14
CA ALA A 238 37.90 -12.34 -5.20
C ALA A 238 36.45 -11.98 -4.80
N VAL A 239 36.12 -11.97 -3.51
CA VAL A 239 34.81 -11.53 -3.01
C VAL A 239 34.80 -10.07 -2.54
N GLY A 240 35.84 -9.29 -2.84
CA GLY A 240 35.90 -7.86 -2.50
C GLY A 240 36.18 -7.58 -1.03
N MET A 241 36.84 -8.52 -0.33
CA MET A 241 37.26 -8.39 1.06
C MET A 241 38.79 -8.45 1.14
N GLU A 242 39.46 -7.35 0.81
CA GLU A 242 40.93 -7.28 0.73
C GLU A 242 41.66 -7.64 2.05
N ASN A 243 41.05 -7.31 3.19
CA ASN A 243 41.62 -7.67 4.49
C ASN A 243 41.27 -9.12 4.87
N TYR A 244 42.20 -10.04 4.58
CA TYR A 244 42.04 -11.47 4.90
C TYR A 244 41.76 -11.74 6.39
N SER A 245 42.45 -11.05 7.30
CA SER A 245 42.25 -11.22 8.75
C SER A 245 40.83 -10.86 9.18
N TYR A 246 40.27 -9.80 8.60
CA TYR A 246 38.87 -9.42 8.80
C TYR A 246 37.91 -10.44 8.18
N PHE A 247 38.15 -10.84 6.92
CA PHE A 247 37.37 -11.86 6.23
C PHE A 247 37.30 -13.17 7.02
N SER A 248 38.44 -13.71 7.45
CA SER A 248 38.51 -14.98 8.16
C SER A 248 37.72 -14.94 9.49
N LYS A 249 37.86 -13.84 10.25
CA LYS A 249 37.06 -13.62 11.47
C LYS A 249 35.57 -13.53 11.18
N LEU A 250 35.19 -12.77 10.14
CA LEU A 250 33.79 -12.61 9.74
C LEU A 250 33.17 -13.92 9.25
N PHE A 251 33.89 -14.65 8.39
CA PHE A 251 33.47 -15.94 7.87
C PHE A 251 33.27 -16.94 9.01
N LYS A 252 34.23 -17.05 9.95
CA LYS A 252 34.09 -17.91 11.12
C LYS A 252 32.88 -17.54 11.98
N ARG A 253 32.61 -16.24 12.18
CA ARG A 253 31.43 -15.78 12.92
C ARG A 253 30.13 -16.15 12.23
N ARG A 254 30.07 -16.11 10.90
CA ARG A 254 28.85 -16.37 10.11
C ARG A 254 28.59 -17.84 9.84
N VAL A 255 29.65 -18.63 9.68
CA VAL A 255 29.60 -20.01 9.21
C VAL A 255 29.89 -21.01 10.32
N GLY A 256 30.49 -20.58 11.44
CA GLY A 256 30.83 -21.40 12.59
C GLY A 256 32.22 -22.05 12.53
N CYS A 257 32.90 -21.98 11.38
CA CYS A 257 34.27 -22.46 11.21
C CYS A 257 35.06 -21.54 10.27
N SER A 258 36.39 -21.59 10.33
CA SER A 258 37.26 -20.82 9.45
C SER A 258 37.11 -21.24 7.98
N PRO A 259 37.48 -20.38 7.01
CA PRO A 259 37.48 -20.73 5.59
C PRO A 259 38.24 -22.04 5.28
N SER A 260 39.40 -22.24 5.89
CA SER A 260 40.21 -23.44 5.68
C SER A 260 39.56 -24.71 6.26
N GLU A 261 38.93 -24.60 7.44
CA GLU A 261 38.15 -25.70 8.01
C GLU A 261 36.92 -26.02 7.16
N TYR A 262 36.26 -24.99 6.62
CA TYR A 262 35.11 -25.16 5.74
C TYR A 262 35.47 -25.97 4.50
N ARG A 263 36.62 -25.67 3.85
CA ARG A 263 37.11 -26.45 2.70
C ARG A 263 37.40 -27.90 3.04
N LYS A 264 37.95 -28.20 4.23
CA LYS A 264 38.26 -29.59 4.61
C LYS A 264 37.03 -30.46 4.85
N ARG A 265 35.85 -29.85 5.01
CA ARG A 265 34.59 -30.53 5.35
C ARG A 265 33.70 -30.84 4.14
N GLY A 266 33.96 -30.22 2.99
CA GLY A 266 33.23 -30.43 1.73
C GLY A 266 34.18 -30.97 0.67
#